data_AF-A0A849FV21-F1
#
_entry.id   AF-A0A849FV21-F1
#
_cell.length_a   1.000
_cell.length_b   1.000
_cell.length_c   1.000
_cell.angle_alpha   90.00
_cell.angle_beta   90.00
_cell.angle_gamma   90.00
#
_symmetry.space_group_name_H-M   'P 1'
#
loop_
_entity.id
_entity.type
_entity.pdbx_description
1 polymer ?
#
loop_
_entity_poly.entity_id
_entity_poly.type
_entity_poly.pdbx_seq_one_letter_code
_entity_poly.pdbx_strand_id
1 'polypeptide(L)'
;LDAVRDAGRDGITGARNRGDIGFSSVRGGDVVGEHDVIFAADGERIVLRHLATDRAIFARGALKAALWGQGKAPGEYDMMDVLGL
;
A
#
# COMPACT_ATOMS: atom_id res chain seq x y z
N LEU A 1 5.24 12.94 -4.67
CA LEU A 1 4.91 11.77 -5.52
C LEU A 1 4.79 12.18 -6.99
N ASP A 2 4.11 13.29 -7.26
CA ASP A 2 3.77 13.73 -8.62
C ASP A 2 4.98 13.89 -9.56
N ALA A 3 6.15 14.25 -9.02
CA ALA A 3 7.37 14.42 -9.80
C ALA A 3 7.97 13.11 -10.36
N VAL A 4 7.60 11.95 -9.82
CA VAL A 4 8.20 10.65 -10.18
C VAL A 4 7.17 9.57 -10.51
N ARG A 5 5.87 9.93 -10.49
CA ARG A 5 4.79 8.98 -10.74
C ARG A 5 4.69 8.66 -12.23
N ASP A 6 4.57 7.38 -12.56
CA ASP A 6 4.32 6.90 -13.92
C ASP A 6 3.23 5.80 -13.88
N ALA A 7 2.08 6.03 -14.49
CA ALA A 7 0.90 5.17 -14.33
C ALA A 7 0.32 4.74 -15.68
N GLY A 8 -0.09 3.48 -15.77
CA GLY A 8 -0.89 2.97 -16.90
C GLY A 8 -0.14 2.80 -18.21
N ARG A 9 1.20 2.65 -18.19
CA ARG A 9 2.05 2.43 -19.37
C ARG A 9 1.41 1.46 -20.39
N ASP A 10 0.81 2.02 -21.44
CA ASP A 10 0.08 1.30 -22.49
C ASP A 10 0.65 1.67 -23.88
N GLY A 11 0.73 0.70 -24.79
CA GLY A 11 1.36 0.87 -26.10
C GLY A 11 2.89 1.07 -26.05
N ILE A 12 3.42 1.89 -26.97
CA ILE A 12 4.88 2.17 -27.08
C ILE A 12 5.23 3.36 -26.19
N THR A 13 5.68 3.08 -24.97
CA THR A 13 5.99 4.11 -23.95
C THR A 13 7.48 4.46 -23.84
N GLY A 14 8.35 3.74 -24.54
CA GLY A 14 9.80 3.91 -24.47
C GLY A 14 10.44 3.29 -23.22
N ALA A 15 11.74 3.54 -23.05
CA ALA A 15 12.50 3.03 -21.90
C ALA A 15 11.99 3.64 -20.58
N ARG A 16 12.12 2.89 -19.49
CA ARG A 16 11.78 3.38 -18.14
C ARG A 16 12.85 4.32 -17.63
N ASN A 17 12.48 5.47 -17.06
CA ASN A 17 13.47 6.35 -16.44
C ASN A 17 13.83 5.83 -15.05
N ARG A 18 15.08 6.08 -14.67
CA ARG A 18 15.54 5.78 -13.32
C ARG A 18 14.87 6.74 -12.35
N GLY A 19 14.31 6.20 -11.26
CA GLY A 19 13.61 6.99 -10.24
C GLY A 19 12.10 7.02 -10.40
N ASP A 20 11.55 6.68 -11.58
CA ASP A 20 10.10 6.57 -11.77
C ASP A 20 9.49 5.56 -10.79
N ILE A 21 8.26 5.80 -10.37
CA ILE A 21 7.44 4.89 -9.56
C ILE A 21 6.23 4.48 -10.41
N GLY A 22 6.22 3.21 -10.80
CA GLY A 22 5.19 2.62 -11.65
C GLY A 22 3.91 2.30 -10.89
N PHE A 23 2.75 2.67 -11.43
CA PHE A 23 1.45 2.27 -10.91
C PHE A 23 0.67 1.47 -11.95
N SER A 24 0.25 0.27 -11.56
CA SER A 24 -0.68 -0.57 -12.30
C SER A 24 -1.86 -0.91 -11.39
N SER A 25 -3.07 -0.87 -11.93
CA SER A 25 -4.32 -1.09 -11.20
C SER A 25 -5.16 -2.10 -11.94
N VAL A 26 -5.38 -3.24 -11.30
CA VAL A 26 -6.25 -4.30 -11.81
C VAL A 26 -7.64 -4.16 -11.18
N ARG A 27 -8.68 -4.44 -11.95
CA ARG A 27 -10.07 -4.51 -11.49
C ARG A 27 -10.69 -5.79 -12.05
N GLY A 28 -11.31 -6.58 -11.19
CA GLY A 28 -11.98 -7.82 -11.61
C GLY A 28 -12.64 -8.55 -10.46
N GLY A 29 -13.80 -9.15 -10.75
CA GLY A 29 -14.52 -10.03 -9.84
C GLY A 29 -14.83 -9.41 -8.47
N ASP A 30 -14.61 -10.21 -7.43
CA ASP A 30 -14.88 -9.94 -6.02
C ASP A 30 -13.61 -9.65 -5.20
N VAL A 31 -12.50 -9.33 -5.87
CA VAL A 31 -11.22 -9.02 -5.22
C VAL A 31 -11.39 -7.87 -4.22
N VAL A 32 -11.16 -8.16 -2.93
CA VAL A 32 -11.32 -7.18 -1.85
C VAL A 32 -10.24 -6.10 -1.91
N GLY A 33 -8.99 -6.51 -2.11
CA GLY A 33 -7.86 -5.60 -2.27
C GLY A 33 -6.51 -6.32 -2.19
N GLU A 34 -5.69 -6.12 -3.21
CA GLU A 34 -4.32 -6.64 -3.29
C GLU A 34 -3.39 -5.50 -3.67
N HIS A 35 -2.26 -5.40 -2.97
CA HIS A 35 -1.24 -4.40 -3.24
C HIS A 35 0.14 -5.03 -3.23
N ASP A 36 0.88 -4.82 -4.31
CA ASP A 36 2.26 -5.23 -4.45
C ASP A 36 3.16 -4.00 -4.57
N VAL A 37 4.25 -4.00 -3.80
CA VAL A 37 5.40 -3.13 -4.01
C VAL A 37 6.55 -3.99 -4.51
N ILE A 38 7.02 -3.70 -5.71
CA ILE A 38 8.03 -4.49 -6.41
C ILE A 38 9.32 -3.68 -6.52
N PHE A 39 10.40 -4.22 -5.97
CA PHE A 39 11.77 -3.76 -6.19
C PHE A 39 12.45 -4.74 -7.14
N ALA A 40 12.63 -4.36 -8.40
CA ALA A 40 13.23 -5.21 -9.43
C ALA A 40 14.61 -4.67 -9.83
N ALA A 41 15.60 -5.56 -9.89
CA ALA A 41 16.95 -5.29 -10.35
C ALA A 41 17.40 -6.40 -11.33
N ASP A 42 18.61 -6.29 -11.86
CA ASP A 42 19.15 -7.31 -12.76
C ASP A 42 19.36 -8.63 -11.99
N GLY A 43 18.67 -9.68 -12.43
CA GLY A 43 18.80 -11.02 -11.86
C GLY A 43 18.02 -11.26 -10.56
N GLU A 44 17.37 -10.26 -9.96
CA GLU A 44 16.61 -10.45 -8.72
C GLU A 44 15.42 -9.49 -8.55
N ARG A 45 14.52 -9.86 -7.62
CA ARG A 45 13.35 -9.06 -7.27
C ARG A 45 12.90 -9.32 -5.86
N ILE A 46 12.62 -8.24 -5.12
CA ILE A 46 11.92 -8.28 -3.83
C ILE A 46 10.48 -7.81 -4.06
N VAL A 47 9.52 -8.56 -3.51
CA VAL A 47 8.09 -8.22 -3.58
C VAL A 47 7.53 -8.16 -2.16
N LEU A 48 6.97 -7.00 -1.80
CA LEU A 48 6.18 -6.82 -0.58
C LEU A 48 4.71 -6.83 -0.98
N ARG A 49 3.96 -7.82 -0.49
CA ARG A 49 2.55 -8.04 -0.86
C ARG A 49 1.65 -7.94 0.36
N HIS A 50 0.57 -7.19 0.23
CA HIS A 50 -0.56 -7.20 1.16
C HIS A 50 -1.82 -7.67 0.43
N LEU A 51 -2.42 -8.75 0.92
CA LEU A 51 -3.64 -9.35 0.37
C LEU A 51 -4.74 -9.34 1.44
N ALA A 52 -5.82 -8.61 1.18
CA ALA A 52 -7.00 -8.62 2.03
C ALA A 52 -7.97 -9.71 1.55
N THR A 53 -8.27 -10.68 2.41
CA THR A 53 -9.28 -11.73 2.12
C THR A 53 -10.70 -11.28 2.45
N ASP A 54 -10.85 -10.32 3.37
CA ASP A 54 -12.12 -9.72 3.76
C ASP A 54 -11.92 -8.28 4.28
N ARG A 55 -13.02 -7.57 4.52
CA ARG A 55 -13.01 -6.21 5.09
C ARG A 55 -12.98 -6.19 6.62
N ALA A 56 -13.13 -7.33 7.29
CA ALA A 56 -13.12 -7.39 8.75
C ALA A 56 -11.73 -7.05 9.33
N ILE A 57 -10.65 -7.16 8.54
CA ILE A 57 -9.31 -6.72 8.93
C ILE A 57 -9.30 -5.24 9.36
N PHE A 58 -10.02 -4.37 8.63
CA PHE A 58 -10.07 -2.94 8.91
C PHE A 58 -10.90 -2.64 10.16
N ALA A 59 -12.02 -3.36 10.33
CA ALA A 59 -12.85 -3.27 11.54
C ALA A 59 -12.05 -3.68 12.79
N ARG A 60 -11.26 -4.76 12.71
CA ARG A 60 -10.36 -5.17 13.80
C ARG A 60 -9.29 -4.11 14.10
N GLY A 61 -8.71 -3.49 13.07
CA GLY A 61 -7.78 -2.37 13.23
C GLY A 61 -8.41 -1.17 13.94
N ALA A 62 -9.61 -0.77 13.54
CA ALA A 62 -10.36 0.31 14.17
C ALA A 62 -10.68 0.02 15.65
N LEU A 63 -11.13 -1.20 15.97
CA LEU A 63 -11.36 -1.63 17.35
C LEU A 63 -10.06 -1.61 18.18
N LYS A 64 -8.94 -2.06 17.60
CA LYS A 64 -7.62 -2.00 18.25
C LYS A 64 -7.21 -0.55 18.54
N ALA A 65 -7.38 0.35 17.57
CA ALA A 65 -7.10 1.77 17.75
C ALA A 65 -7.97 2.41 18.84
N ALA A 66 -9.27 2.09 18.85
CA ALA A 66 -10.20 2.59 19.87
C ALA A 66 -9.82 2.14 21.29
N LEU A 67 -9.40 0.87 21.46
CA LEU A 67 -8.91 0.36 22.74
C LEU A 67 -7.57 0.99 23.13
N TRP A 68 -6.63 1.11 22.19
CA TRP A 68 -5.32 1.72 22.41
C TRP A 68 -5.42 3.20 22.81
N GLY A 69 -6.40 3.92 22.24
CA GLY A 69 -6.64 5.34 22.52
C GLY A 69 -7.15 5.62 23.93
N GLN A 70 -7.66 4.61 24.65
CA GLN A 70 -8.10 4.79 26.02
C GLN A 70 -6.91 5.17 26.92
N GLY A 71 -6.93 6.40 27.45
CA GLY A 71 -5.84 6.92 28.28
C GLY A 71 -4.73 7.65 27.52
N LYS A 72 -4.87 7.87 26.21
CA LYS A 72 -4.00 8.79 25.47
C LYS A 72 -4.43 10.24 25.70
N ALA A 73 -3.46 11.14 25.70
CA ALA A 73 -3.73 12.57 25.72
C ALA A 73 -4.41 13.01 24.41
N PRO A 74 -5.09 14.16 24.37
CA PRO A 74 -5.58 14.72 23.11
C PRO A 74 -4.45 14.90 22.09
N GLY A 75 -4.69 14.47 20.85
CA GLY A 75 -3.73 14.53 19.76
C GLY A 75 -4.28 13.89 18.48
N GLU A 76 -3.55 14.06 17.39
CA GLU A 76 -3.77 13.33 16.15
C GLU A 76 -2.82 12.12 16.14
N TYR A 77 -3.39 10.92 16.02
CA TYR A 77 -2.66 9.65 16.03
C TYR A 77 -3.03 8.83 14.79
N ASP A 78 -2.12 7.99 14.34
CA ASP A 78 -2.34 7.06 13.24
C ASP A 78 -2.11 5.59 13.65
N MET A 79 -2.12 4.68 12.67
CA MET A 79 -1.89 3.27 12.94
C MET A 79 -0.42 2.92 13.25
N MET A 80 0.54 3.77 12.91
CA MET A 80 1.93 3.59 13.33
C MET A 80 2.04 3.78 14.85
N ASP A 81 1.37 4.79 15.42
CA ASP A 81 1.29 4.98 16.87
C ASP A 81 0.64 3.78 17.59
N VAL A 82 -0.47 3.27 17.02
CA VAL A 82 -1.21 2.12 17.56
C VAL A 82 -0.38 0.83 17.52
N LEU A 83 0.48 0.69 16.51
CA LEU A 83 1.33 -0.48 16.30
C LEU A 83 2.72 -0.37 16.93
N GLY A 84 3.13 0.85 17.33
CA GLY A 84 4.47 1.12 17.88
C GLY A 84 5.57 0.99 16.82
N LEU A 85 5.30 1.48 15.60
CA LEU A 85 6.20 1.42 14.46
C LEU A 85 6.71 2.80 14.05
#